data_AF-A0A1G6ZQG2-F1
#
_entry.id   AF-A0A1G6ZQG2-F1
#
_cell.length_a   1.000
_cell.length_b   1.000
_cell.length_c   1.000
_cell.angle_alpha   90.00
_cell.angle_beta   90.00
_cell.angle_gamma   90.00
#
_symmetry.space_group_name_H-M   'P 1'
#
loop_
_entity.id
_entity.type
_entity.pdbx_description
1 polymer ?
#
loop_
_entity_poly.entity_id
_entity_poly.type
_entity_poly.pdbx_seq_one_letter_code
_entity_poly.pdbx_strand_id
1 'polypeptide(L)' 'MVRPARRELLGRLIRNARLARGIGVGELATRLGVSRYTVMNLERGHKAVGSDTLVDALLELGLLSNAADAALRGLDAD' A
#
# COMPACT_ATOMS: atom_id res chain seq x y z
N MET A 1 3.81 15.33 -20.66
CA MET A 1 3.85 14.47 -19.46
C MET A 1 2.42 14.01 -19.15
N VAL A 2 2.08 12.73 -19.39
CA VAL A 2 0.73 12.19 -19.16
C VAL A 2 0.58 11.90 -17.66
N ARG A 3 -0.48 12.43 -17.01
CA ARG A 3 -0.75 12.11 -15.60
C ARG A 3 -1.24 10.65 -15.51
N PRO A 4 -0.61 9.80 -14.68
CA PRO A 4 -1.04 8.41 -14.51
C PRO A 4 -2.45 8.37 -13.91
N ALA A 5 -3.20 7.31 -14.21
CA ALA A 5 -4.49 7.11 -13.56
C ALA A 5 -4.28 6.99 -12.04
N ARG A 6 -5.20 7.55 -11.22
CA ARG A 6 -5.04 7.57 -9.75
C ARG A 6 -4.73 6.19 -9.16
N ARG A 7 -5.33 5.14 -9.73
CA ARG A 7 -5.12 3.74 -9.29
C ARG A 7 -3.70 3.25 -9.53
N GLU A 8 -3.09 3.59 -10.66
CA GLU A 8 -1.68 3.24 -10.96
C GLU A 8 -0.72 3.96 -10.01
N LEU A 9 -1.04 5.22 -9.66
CA LEU A 9 -0.25 5.95 -8.67
C LEU A 9 -0.30 5.27 -7.30
N LEU A 10 -1.49 4.92 -6.81
CA LEU A 10 -1.65 4.23 -5.53
C LEU A 10 -0.96 2.86 -5.53
N GLY A 11 -1.08 2.09 -6.62
CA GLY A 11 -0.39 0.82 -6.77
C GLY A 11 1.14 0.96 -6.67
N ARG A 12 1.72 1.99 -7.28
CA ARG A 12 3.15 2.30 -7.15
C ARG A 12 3.54 2.72 -5.75
N LEU A 13 2.71 3.50 -5.04
CA LEU A 13 2.97 3.88 -3.65
C LEU A 13 3.01 2.64 -2.75
N ILE A 14 2.04 1.73 -2.90
CA ILE A 14 2.00 0.45 -2.18
C ILE A 14 3.27 -0.37 -2.46
N ARG A 15 3.64 -0.52 -3.74
CA ARG A 15 4.86 -1.24 -4.13
C ARG A 15 6.11 -0.65 -3.47
N ASN A 16 6.27 0.66 -3.56
CA ASN A 16 7.43 1.36 -3.01
C ASN A 16 7.51 1.21 -1.49
N ALA A 17 6.37 1.39 -0.80
CA ALA A 17 6.26 1.24 0.63
C ALA A 17 6.55 -0.18 1.10
N ARG A 18 6.08 -1.19 0.35
CA ARG A 18 6.37 -2.61 0.60
C ARG A 18 7.87 -2.88 0.46
N LEU A 19 8.49 -2.42 -0.63
CA LEU A 19 9.91 -2.62 -0.90
C LEU A 19 10.81 -1.90 0.11
N ALA A 20 10.47 -0.68 0.50
CA ALA A 20 11.21 0.08 1.52
C ALA A 20 11.21 -0.61 2.90
N ARG A 21 10.23 -1.48 3.16
CA ARG A 21 10.11 -2.28 4.38
C ARG A 21 10.67 -3.70 4.25
N GLY A 22 11.26 -4.07 3.11
CA GLY A 22 11.77 -5.42 2.85
C GLY A 22 10.68 -6.50 2.78
N ILE A 23 9.41 -6.13 2.59
CA ILE A 23 8.28 -7.06 2.59
C ILE A 23 8.18 -7.74 1.21
N GLY A 24 8.13 -9.07 1.17
CA GLY A 24 7.89 -9.82 -0.07
C GLY A 24 6.43 -9.72 -0.55
N VAL A 25 6.17 -9.98 -1.83
CA VAL A 25 4.78 -10.02 -2.36
C VAL A 25 3.95 -11.10 -1.66
N GLY A 26 4.54 -12.27 -1.39
CA GLY A 26 3.88 -13.36 -0.65
C GLY A 26 3.53 -12.97 0.77
N GLU A 27 4.46 -12.31 1.45
CA GLU A 27 4.27 -11.81 2.81
C GLU A 27 3.12 -10.79 2.88
N LEU A 28 3.12 -9.78 2.00
CA LEU A 28 2.01 -8.81 1.96
C LEU A 28 0.68 -9.50 1.62
N ALA A 29 0.69 -10.48 0.72
CA ALA A 29 -0.53 -11.23 0.37
C ALA A 29 -1.11 -11.98 1.57
N THR A 30 -0.25 -12.62 2.37
CA THR A 30 -0.63 -13.30 3.62
C THR A 30 -1.25 -12.31 4.62
N ARG A 31 -0.62 -11.14 4.83
CA ARG A 31 -1.14 -10.12 5.77
C ARG A 31 -2.50 -9.57 5.36
N LEU A 32 -2.72 -9.41 4.06
CA LEU A 32 -3.98 -8.92 3.50
C LEU A 32 -5.04 -10.02 3.30
N GLY A 33 -4.72 -11.29 3.54
CA GLY A 33 -5.65 -12.39 3.31
C GLY A 33 -6.04 -12.58 1.83
N VAL A 34 -5.15 -12.24 0.89
CA VAL A 34 -5.42 -12.34 -0.56
C VAL A 34 -4.34 -13.15 -1.29
N SER A 35 -4.55 -13.43 -2.59
CA SER A 35 -3.55 -14.11 -3.40
C SER A 35 -2.35 -13.20 -3.75
N ARG A 36 -1.18 -13.80 -4.02
CA ARG A 36 -0.02 -13.09 -4.59
C ARG A 36 -0.37 -12.35 -5.89
N TYR A 37 -1.23 -12.94 -6.71
CA TYR A 37 -1.69 -12.34 -7.96
C TYR A 37 -2.53 -11.07 -7.72
N THR A 38 -3.37 -11.07 -6.67
CA THR A 38 -4.13 -9.90 -6.25
C THR A 38 -3.19 -8.75 -5.86
N VAL A 39 -2.15 -9.02 -5.06
CA VAL A 39 -1.14 -8.00 -4.70
C VAL A 39 -0.39 -7.50 -5.95
N MET A 40 0.00 -8.40 -6.85
CA MET A 40 0.66 -8.03 -8.10
C MET A 40 -0.19 -7.13 -9.00
N ASN A 41 -1.49 -7.37 -9.06
CA ASN A 41 -2.44 -6.54 -9.80
C ASN A 41 -2.73 -5.22 -9.09
N LEU A 42 -2.79 -5.25 -7.76
CA LEU A 42 -2.95 -4.07 -6.92
C LEU A 42 -1.79 -3.10 -7.14
N GLU A 43 -0.54 -3.58 -7.10
CA GLU A 43 0.65 -2.76 -7.34
C GLU A 43 0.70 -2.14 -8.75
N ARG A 44 0.03 -2.76 -9.71
CA ARG A 44 -0.12 -2.24 -11.08
C ARG A 44 -1.31 -1.29 -11.24
N GLY A 45 -2.14 -1.12 -10.20
CA GLY A 45 -3.35 -0.31 -10.25
C GLY A 45 -4.50 -0.94 -11.04
N HIS A 46 -4.49 -2.28 -11.21
CA HIS A 46 -5.48 -2.97 -12.04
C HIS A 46 -6.90 -2.76 -11.51
N LYS A 47 -7.85 -2.39 -12.41
CA LYS A 47 -9.23 -2.03 -12.02
C LYS A 47 -10.04 -3.18 -11.39
N ALA A 48 -9.67 -4.42 -11.70
CA ALA A 48 -10.33 -5.61 -11.17
C ALA A 48 -10.08 -5.89 -9.67
N VAL A 49 -9.05 -5.27 -9.06
CA VAL A 49 -8.85 -5.40 -7.61
C VAL A 49 -9.85 -4.51 -6.89
N GLY A 50 -10.55 -5.06 -5.90
CA GLY A 50 -11.53 -4.32 -5.09
C GLY A 50 -10.91 -3.13 -4.36
N SER A 51 -11.72 -2.11 -4.07
CA SER A 51 -11.27 -0.94 -3.31
C SER A 51 -10.91 -1.30 -1.87
N ASP A 52 -11.55 -2.31 -1.29
CA ASP A 52 -11.29 -2.77 0.08
C ASP A 52 -9.84 -3.26 0.21
N THR A 53 -9.40 -4.18 -0.66
CA THR A 53 -8.00 -4.64 -0.70
C THR A 53 -7.00 -3.51 -0.94
N LEU A 54 -7.38 -2.48 -1.69
CA LEU A 54 -6.55 -1.29 -1.88
C LEU A 54 -6.40 -0.50 -0.58
N VAL A 55 -7.50 -0.26 0.14
CA VAL A 55 -7.50 0.44 1.43
C VAL A 55 -6.75 -0.36 2.49
N ASP A 56 -6.99 -1.67 2.57
CA ASP A 56 -6.30 -2.56 3.51
C ASP A 56 -4.78 -2.52 3.29
N ALA A 57 -4.31 -2.56 2.04
CA ALA A 57 -2.89 -2.44 1.74
C ALA A 57 -2.30 -1.08 2.11
N LEU A 58 -3.07 0.00 1.96
CA LEU A 58 -2.63 1.33 2.36
C LEU A 58 -2.54 1.45 3.89
N LEU A 59 -3.49 0.88 4.63
CA LEU A 59 -3.48 0.85 6.09
C LEU A 59 -2.34 -0.03 6.62
N GLU A 60 -2.20 -1.26 6.12
CA GLU A 60 -1.14 -2.20 6.49
C GLU A 60 0.26 -1.61 6.28
N LEU A 61 0.44 -0.81 5.22
CA LEU A 61 1.71 -0.15 4.93
C LEU A 61 1.83 1.26 5.56
N GLY A 62 0.87 1.68 6.38
CA GLY A 62 0.86 2.98 7.05
C GLY A 62 0.87 4.17 6.08
N LEU A 63 0.34 3.99 4.87
CA LEU A 63 0.20 5.02 3.83
C LEU A 63 -1.07 5.86 4.01
N LEU A 64 -1.97 5.42 4.88
CA LEU A 64 -3.07 6.21 5.42
C LEU A 64 -2.76 6.46 6.89
N SER A 65 -2.10 7.57 7.19
CA SER A 65 -1.91 8.03 8.57
C SER A 65 -3.02 9.00 8.96
N ASN A 66 -3.60 8.79 10.14
CA ASN A 66 -4.46 9.79 10.77
C ASN A 66 -3.59 10.77 11.60
N ALA A 67 -4.19 11.87 12.05
CA ALA A 67 -3.48 12.93 12.79
C ALA A 67 -2.80 12.42 14.08
N ALA A 68 -3.33 11.37 14.71
CA ALA A 68 -2.75 10.78 15.92
C ALA A 68 -1.45 10.01 15.62
N ASP A 69 -1.38 9.28 14.50
CA ASP A 69 -0.16 8.59 14.06
C ASP A 69 0.98 9.58 13.73
N ALA A 70 0.63 10.72 13.14
CA ALA A 70 1.60 11.78 12.86
C ALA A 70 2.11 12.42 14.16
N ALA A 71 1.23 12.64 15.13
CA ALA A 71 1.59 13.18 16.43
C ALA A 71 2.50 12.24 17.22
N LEU A 72 2.22 10.93 17.21
CA LEU A 72 3.07 9.92 17.88
C LEU A 72 4.47 9.84 17.27
N ARG A 73 4.60 9.82 15.93
CA ARG A 73 5.92 9.80 15.27
C ARG A 73 6.73 11.09 15.47
N GLY A 74 6.06 12.22 15.72
CA GLY A 74 6.72 13.48 16.06
C GLY A 74 7.34 13.51 17.46
N LEU A 75 6.93 12.59 18.35
CA LEU A 75 7.48 12.45 19.70
C LEU A 75 8.69 11.50 19.76
N ASP A 76 8.92 10.70 18.72
CA ASP A 76 10.05 9.76 18.62
C ASP A 76 11.29 10.37 17.90
N ALA A 77 11.22 11.65 17.54
CA ALA A 77 12.28 12.38 16.85
C ALA A 77 13.07 13.26 17.83
N ASP A 78 13.83 12.62 18.72
CA ASP A 78 14.90 13.23 19.54
C ASP A 78 16.23 12.49 19.30
#